data_AF-A0A2G2VV37-F1
#
_entry.id   AF-A0A2G2VV37-F1
#
_cell.length_a   1.000
_cell.length_b   1.000
_cell.length_c   1.000
_cell.angle_alpha   90.00
_cell.angle_beta   90.00
_cell.angle_gamma   90.00
#
_symmetry.space_group_name_H-M   'P 1'
#
loop_
_entity.id
_entity.type
_entity.pdbx_description
1 polymer ?
#
loop_
_entity_poly.entity_id
_entity_poly.type
_entity_poly.pdbx_seq_one_letter_code
_entity_poly.pdbx_strand_id
1 'polypeptide(L)'
;MFLRGYIGWNSRMALEVYKKIFPKEHCRDRHKEIQPSLVILYFGGNDSQDPDFPNSSHVPLHEYVENMRKLAHHIQGLSEKTRLIMLSAPAVNEEQILKTYGDNRGRSNEVGRKYAEAGVKLGQELSVPVINFFEALYRKPGVFLDGMHLTADGSKILFDKIKDVIKNADWEPTLDWDKMPTEYADIGTDMHLEMMIKETKDKTIGITDSDSQELKP
;
A
#
# COMPACT_ATOMS: atom_id res chain seq x y z
N MET A 1 5.34 4.10 -10.86
CA MET A 1 4.80 4.45 -9.52
C MET A 1 4.60 5.95 -9.45
N PHE A 2 3.41 6.43 -9.09
CA PHE A 2 3.12 7.87 -8.95
C PHE A 2 2.92 8.20 -7.47
N LEU A 3 3.66 9.21 -6.97
CA LEU A 3 3.48 9.72 -5.61
C LEU A 3 2.55 10.95 -5.64
N ARG A 4 1.52 10.93 -4.81
CA ARG A 4 0.52 12.01 -4.63
C ARG A 4 0.25 12.26 -3.14
N GLY A 5 1.32 12.26 -2.34
CA GLY A 5 1.28 12.65 -0.93
C GLY A 5 1.57 14.15 -0.81
N TYR A 6 0.72 14.86 -0.07
CA TYR A 6 0.82 16.31 0.11
C TYR A 6 0.85 16.63 1.60
N ILE A 7 1.91 17.31 2.04
CA ILE A 7 2.11 17.65 3.45
C ILE A 7 0.92 18.48 3.98
N GLY A 8 0.41 18.12 5.17
CA GLY A 8 -0.70 18.82 5.83
C GLY A 8 -2.09 18.55 5.27
N TRP A 9 -2.24 17.75 4.21
CA TRP A 9 -3.56 17.49 3.64
C TRP A 9 -4.43 16.59 4.51
N ASN A 10 -5.73 16.86 4.50
CA ASN A 10 -6.78 16.01 5.09
C ASN A 10 -7.71 15.46 3.98
N SER A 11 -8.69 14.64 4.36
CA SER A 11 -9.62 14.03 3.40
C SER A 11 -10.47 15.04 2.63
N ARG A 12 -10.74 16.22 3.20
CA ARG A 12 -11.51 17.29 2.55
C ARG A 12 -10.76 17.85 1.35
N MET A 13 -9.47 18.15 1.51
CA MET A 13 -8.61 18.63 0.42
C MET A 13 -8.47 17.58 -0.70
N ALA A 14 -8.41 16.30 -0.34
CA ALA A 14 -8.36 15.23 -1.32
C ALA A 14 -9.62 15.20 -2.22
N LEU A 15 -10.80 15.45 -1.66
CA LEU A 15 -12.06 15.55 -2.42
C LEU A 15 -12.12 16.72 -3.40
N GLU A 16 -11.31 17.76 -3.23
CA GLU A 16 -11.32 18.89 -4.18
C GLU A 16 -10.63 18.52 -5.50
N VAL A 17 -9.75 17.51 -5.49
CA VAL A 17 -8.87 17.20 -6.63
C VAL A 17 -8.95 15.76 -7.12
N TYR A 18 -9.62 14.84 -6.41
CA TYR A 18 -9.60 13.41 -6.75
C TYR A 18 -10.02 13.10 -8.21
N LYS A 19 -10.96 13.85 -8.79
CA LYS A 19 -11.34 13.70 -10.21
C LYS A 19 -10.28 14.17 -11.20
N LYS A 20 -9.45 15.14 -10.79
CA LYS A 20 -8.30 15.63 -11.58
C LYS A 20 -7.15 14.64 -11.52
N ILE A 21 -6.96 13.98 -10.37
CA ILE A 21 -5.93 12.95 -10.18
C ILE A 21 -6.34 11.64 -10.86
N PHE A 22 -7.63 11.29 -10.78
CA PHE A 22 -8.20 10.07 -11.33
C PHE A 22 -9.39 10.40 -12.24
N PRO A 23 -9.17 10.85 -13.49
CA PRO A 23 -10.24 11.06 -14.44
C PRO A 23 -10.93 9.73 -14.78
N LYS A 24 -12.27 9.74 -14.84
CA LYS A 24 -13.09 8.59 -15.28
C LYS A 24 -13.37 8.59 -16.78
N GLU A 25 -13.45 9.78 -17.36
CA GLU A 25 -13.74 9.91 -18.79
C GLU A 25 -12.46 9.71 -19.56
N HIS A 26 -12.42 8.69 -20.40
CA HIS A 26 -11.39 8.59 -21.42
C HIS A 26 -11.42 9.89 -22.23
N CYS A 27 -10.37 10.69 -22.13
CA CYS A 27 -10.16 11.75 -23.11
C CYS A 27 -10.36 11.14 -24.50
N ARG A 28 -11.15 11.82 -25.36
CA ARG A 28 -11.38 11.38 -26.75
C ARG A 28 -10.08 11.22 -27.55
N ASP A 29 -8.98 11.71 -26.99
CA ASP A 29 -7.62 11.40 -27.41
C ASP A 29 -7.22 10.00 -26.93
N ARG A 30 -7.23 9.04 -27.85
CA ARG A 30 -7.05 7.59 -27.62
C ARG A 30 -5.67 7.16 -27.15
N HIS A 31 -4.83 8.08 -26.70
CA HIS A 31 -3.60 7.75 -25.96
C HIS A 31 -3.98 7.42 -24.52
N LYS A 32 -4.58 6.21 -24.36
CA LYS A 32 -4.85 5.47 -23.11
C LYS A 32 -4.42 6.23 -21.85
N GLU A 33 -5.35 6.90 -21.17
CA GLU A 33 -5.13 7.26 -19.78
C GLU A 33 -4.91 5.96 -19.00
N ILE A 34 -3.65 5.72 -18.64
CA ILE A 34 -3.23 4.54 -17.89
C ILE A 34 -3.87 4.65 -16.51
N GLN A 35 -4.97 3.92 -16.30
CA GLN A 35 -5.59 3.79 -14.99
C GLN A 35 -4.64 3.01 -14.06
N PRO A 36 -4.54 3.40 -12.77
CA PRO A 36 -3.65 2.74 -11.85
C PRO A 36 -4.09 1.29 -11.59
N SER A 37 -3.15 0.35 -11.61
CA SER A 37 -3.41 -1.04 -11.20
C SER A 37 -3.65 -1.15 -9.70
N LEU A 38 -3.00 -0.29 -8.90
CA LEU A 38 -3.13 -0.25 -7.45
C LEU A 38 -3.16 1.21 -6.96
N VAL A 39 -4.08 1.51 -6.06
CA VAL A 39 -4.13 2.76 -5.30
C VAL A 39 -4.10 2.43 -3.82
N ILE A 40 -3.25 3.16 -3.10
CA ILE A 40 -3.16 3.12 -1.64
C ILE A 40 -3.79 4.41 -1.12
N LEU A 41 -4.96 4.32 -0.49
CA LEU A 41 -5.69 5.48 0.04
C LEU A 41 -5.39 5.65 1.53
N TYR A 42 -4.74 6.77 1.89
CA TYR A 42 -4.24 7.00 3.24
C TYR A 42 -4.50 8.44 3.70
N PHE A 43 -5.52 8.60 4.54
CA PHE A 43 -5.86 9.84 5.27
C PHE A 43 -6.31 9.47 6.68
N GLY A 44 -6.60 10.45 7.52
CA GLY A 44 -7.08 10.23 8.88
C GLY A 44 -6.15 10.81 9.94
N GLY A 45 -4.83 10.83 9.69
CA GLY A 45 -3.88 11.42 10.64
C GLY A 45 -4.16 12.90 10.90
N ASN A 46 -4.20 13.71 9.83
CA ASN A 46 -4.49 15.15 9.94
C ASN A 46 -5.96 15.44 10.26
N ASP A 47 -6.87 14.64 9.72
CA ASP A 47 -8.30 14.69 10.00
C ASP A 47 -8.60 14.57 11.50
N SER A 48 -7.84 13.72 12.21
CA SER A 48 -7.99 13.48 13.65
C SER A 48 -7.30 14.51 14.55
N GLN A 49 -6.80 15.62 14.00
CA GLN A 49 -6.24 16.70 14.80
C GLN A 49 -7.33 17.33 15.67
N ASP A 50 -6.95 17.82 16.85
CA ASP A 50 -7.82 18.58 17.76
C ASP A 50 -8.39 19.81 17.03
N PRO A 51 -9.72 19.99 16.95
CA PRO A 51 -10.34 21.14 16.29
C PRO A 51 -9.97 22.48 16.92
N ASP A 52 -9.63 22.51 18.22
CA ASP A 52 -9.30 23.73 18.95
C ASP A 52 -7.81 24.10 18.84
N PHE A 53 -7.00 23.25 18.19
CA PHE A 53 -5.58 23.54 17.97
C PHE A 53 -5.40 24.64 16.90
N PRO A 54 -4.44 25.58 17.07
CA PRO A 54 -4.21 26.64 16.08
C PRO A 54 -3.92 26.08 14.67
N ASN A 55 -4.64 26.60 13.68
CA ASN A 55 -4.57 26.15 12.27
C ASN A 55 -4.83 24.63 12.11
N SER A 56 -5.78 24.09 12.87
CA SER A 56 -6.12 22.67 12.84
C SER A 56 -6.49 22.17 11.44
N SER A 57 -5.96 21.00 11.08
CA SER A 57 -6.34 20.27 9.87
C SER A 57 -7.58 19.39 10.07
N HIS A 58 -8.29 19.56 11.18
CA HIS A 58 -9.42 18.73 11.60
C HIS A 58 -10.49 18.57 10.52
N VAL A 59 -10.98 17.33 10.40
CA VAL A 59 -12.18 16.98 9.65
C VAL A 59 -13.06 16.15 10.59
N PRO A 60 -14.29 16.57 10.93
CA PRO A 60 -15.16 15.82 11.83
C PRO A 60 -15.30 14.36 11.42
N LEU A 61 -15.35 13.44 12.39
CA LEU A 61 -15.29 11.99 12.15
C LEU A 61 -16.31 11.50 11.11
N HIS A 62 -17.56 11.97 11.18
CA HIS A 62 -18.60 11.61 10.22
C HIS A 62 -18.26 12.10 8.80
N GLU A 63 -17.71 13.30 8.67
CA GLU A 63 -17.29 13.88 7.39
C GLU A 63 -16.08 13.11 6.85
N TYR A 64 -15.10 12.77 7.69
CA TYR A 64 -13.97 11.93 7.30
C TYR A 64 -14.42 10.60 6.70
N VAL A 65 -15.36 9.90 7.35
CA VAL A 65 -15.92 8.63 6.84
C VAL A 65 -16.58 8.83 5.49
N GLU A 66 -17.41 9.86 5.33
CA GLU A 66 -18.07 10.16 4.06
C GLU A 66 -17.08 10.58 2.96
N ASN A 67 -16.03 11.31 3.31
CA ASN A 67 -14.98 11.70 2.37
C ASN A 67 -14.21 10.47 1.88
N MET A 68 -13.79 9.61 2.80
CA MET A 68 -13.11 8.35 2.47
C MET A 68 -14.00 7.42 1.64
N ARG A 69 -15.31 7.35 1.94
CA ARG A 69 -16.28 6.56 1.17
C ARG A 69 -16.38 7.05 -0.28
N LYS A 70 -16.49 8.37 -0.48
CA LYS A 70 -16.54 8.99 -1.82
C LYS A 70 -15.25 8.74 -2.61
N LEU A 71 -14.09 8.88 -1.96
CA LEU A 71 -12.78 8.61 -2.58
C LEU A 71 -12.66 7.14 -2.98
N ALA A 72 -12.99 6.21 -2.07
CA ALA A 72 -12.92 4.77 -2.32
C ALA A 72 -13.83 4.35 -3.48
N HIS A 73 -15.10 4.77 -3.47
CA HIS A 73 -16.03 4.47 -4.57
C HIS A 73 -15.59 5.03 -5.92
N HIS A 74 -14.98 6.22 -5.92
CA HIS A 74 -14.46 6.79 -7.16
C HIS A 74 -13.33 5.94 -7.72
N ILE A 75 -12.37 5.54 -6.87
CA ILE A 75 -11.22 4.72 -7.24
C ILE A 75 -11.65 3.33 -7.71
N GLN A 76 -12.55 2.66 -6.98
CA GLN A 76 -13.11 1.37 -7.40
C GLN A 76 -13.83 1.46 -8.75
N GLY A 77 -14.42 2.61 -9.05
CA GLY A 77 -15.09 2.88 -10.32
C GLY A 77 -14.19 3.36 -11.46
N LEU A 78 -12.86 3.33 -11.32
CA LEU A 78 -11.92 3.69 -12.39
C LEU A 78 -11.77 2.57 -13.43
N SER A 79 -11.67 1.34 -12.96
CA SER A 79 -11.54 0.15 -13.79
C SER A 79 -11.79 -1.10 -12.96
N GLU A 80 -12.34 -2.15 -13.59
CA GLU A 80 -12.46 -3.49 -12.99
C GLU A 80 -11.10 -4.09 -12.59
N LYS A 81 -9.99 -3.57 -13.12
CA LYS A 81 -8.62 -4.03 -12.82
C LYS A 81 -7.90 -3.16 -11.78
N THR A 82 -8.47 -2.01 -11.39
CA THR A 82 -7.89 -1.16 -10.35
C THR A 82 -8.13 -1.81 -8.99
N ARG A 83 -7.07 -1.94 -8.20
CA ARG A 83 -7.10 -2.44 -6.83
C ARG A 83 -6.96 -1.28 -5.85
N LEU A 84 -7.63 -1.38 -4.72
CA LEU A 84 -7.60 -0.38 -3.67
C LEU A 84 -7.20 -1.05 -2.36
N ILE A 85 -6.24 -0.46 -1.66
CA ILE A 85 -5.96 -0.75 -0.25
C ILE A 85 -6.18 0.55 0.51
N MET A 86 -6.90 0.47 1.63
CA MET A 86 -7.05 1.60 2.56
C MET A 86 -6.07 1.45 3.72
N LEU A 87 -5.53 2.56 4.20
CA LEU A 87 -4.84 2.64 5.47
C LEU A 87 -5.71 3.42 6.45
N SER A 88 -5.81 2.92 7.69
CA SER A 88 -6.41 3.68 8.78
C SER A 88 -5.49 4.83 9.23
N ALA A 89 -6.04 5.77 10.00
CA ALA A 89 -5.23 6.81 10.65
C ALA A 89 -4.08 6.17 11.45
N PRO A 90 -2.85 6.71 11.42
CA PRO A 90 -1.73 6.14 12.16
C PRO A 90 -1.85 6.45 13.66
N ALA A 91 -1.21 5.63 14.48
CA ALA A 91 -0.89 6.03 15.85
C ALA A 91 0.24 7.07 15.83
N VAL A 92 0.39 7.79 16.93
CA VAL A 92 1.49 8.75 17.13
C VAL A 92 2.24 8.44 18.42
N ASN A 93 3.48 8.93 18.52
CA ASN A 93 4.22 8.95 19.78
C ASN A 93 4.04 10.31 20.47
N GLU A 94 3.04 10.41 21.34
CA GLU A 94 2.67 11.64 22.04
C GLU A 94 3.83 12.24 22.86
N GLU A 95 4.61 11.40 23.54
CA GLU A 95 5.77 11.84 24.33
C GLU A 95 6.84 12.47 23.42
N GLN A 96 7.14 11.82 22.29
CA GLN A 96 8.12 12.34 21.34
C GLN A 96 7.63 13.62 20.66
N ILE A 97 6.34 13.76 20.37
CA ILE A 97 5.75 14.99 19.85
C ILE A 97 5.99 16.13 20.84
N LEU A 98 5.63 15.94 22.12
CA LEU A 98 5.84 16.93 23.18
C LEU A 98 7.31 17.32 23.29
N LYS A 99 8.22 16.35 23.26
CA LYS A 99 9.66 16.60 23.31
C LYS A 99 10.19 17.36 22.09
N THR A 100 9.64 17.11 20.91
CA THR A 100 10.14 17.66 19.64
C THR A 100 9.61 19.08 19.39
N TYR A 101 8.34 19.33 19.70
CA TYR A 101 7.66 20.58 19.34
C TYR A 101 7.34 21.48 20.54
N GLY A 102 7.41 20.97 21.77
CA GLY A 102 7.04 21.69 22.99
C GLY A 102 5.53 21.73 23.26
N ASP A 103 4.71 21.17 22.38
CA ASP A 103 3.26 20.99 22.53
C ASP A 103 2.84 19.64 21.90
N ASN A 104 1.55 19.28 21.99
CA ASN A 104 1.04 18.00 21.47
C ASN A 104 0.67 18.02 19.97
N ARG A 105 0.90 19.14 19.27
CA ARG A 105 0.47 19.40 17.86
C ARG A 105 -1.03 19.14 17.61
N GLY A 106 -1.86 19.19 18.63
CA GLY A 106 -3.27 18.82 18.58
C GLY A 106 -3.47 17.32 18.29
N ARG A 107 -2.55 16.45 18.68
CA ARG A 107 -2.62 15.01 18.42
C ARG A 107 -2.72 14.22 19.72
N SER A 108 -3.63 13.26 19.74
CA SER A 108 -3.72 12.23 20.77
C SER A 108 -4.13 10.91 20.14
N ASN A 109 -3.63 9.81 20.68
CA ASN A 109 -4.03 8.48 20.27
C ASN A 109 -5.47 8.17 20.68
N GLU A 110 -6.01 8.84 21.71
CA GLU A 110 -7.43 8.71 22.07
C GLU A 110 -8.34 9.14 20.91
N VAL A 111 -8.08 10.31 20.33
CA VAL A 111 -8.85 10.81 19.18
C VAL A 111 -8.45 10.06 17.92
N GLY A 112 -7.15 9.90 17.65
CA GLY A 112 -6.64 9.19 16.47
C GLY A 112 -7.20 7.77 16.32
N ARG A 113 -7.35 7.04 17.44
CA ARG A 113 -7.93 5.69 17.46
C ARG A 113 -9.37 5.67 16.93
N LYS A 114 -10.20 6.68 17.25
CA LYS A 114 -11.58 6.78 16.75
C LYS A 114 -11.62 6.87 15.22
N TYR A 115 -10.72 7.63 14.62
CA TYR A 115 -10.59 7.73 13.15
C TYR A 115 -10.02 6.45 12.54
N ALA A 116 -9.08 5.81 13.22
CA ALA A 116 -8.51 4.55 12.76
C ALA A 116 -9.56 3.45 12.71
N GLU A 117 -10.34 3.28 13.78
CA GLU A 117 -11.42 2.31 13.88
C GLU A 117 -12.52 2.58 12.84
N ALA A 118 -12.91 3.84 12.65
CA ALA A 118 -13.87 4.22 11.63
C ALA A 118 -13.37 3.91 10.20
N GLY A 119 -12.09 4.16 9.91
CA GLY A 119 -11.48 3.81 8.62
C GLY A 119 -11.43 2.30 8.37
N VAL A 120 -11.12 1.51 9.39
CA VAL A 120 -11.15 0.03 9.33
C VAL A 120 -12.57 -0.47 9.06
N LYS A 121 -13.54 0.01 9.84
CA LYS A 121 -14.96 -0.35 9.67
C LYS A 121 -15.46 0.00 8.27
N LEU A 122 -15.14 1.19 7.78
CA LEU A 122 -15.52 1.62 6.43
C LEU A 122 -14.97 0.69 5.36
N GLY A 123 -13.67 0.33 5.40
CA GLY A 123 -13.14 -0.55 4.37
C GLY A 123 -13.73 -1.96 4.43
N GLN A 124 -14.07 -2.48 5.61
CA GLN A 124 -14.84 -3.72 5.75
C GLN A 124 -16.23 -3.61 5.09
N GLU A 125 -16.98 -2.53 5.35
CA GLU A 125 -18.28 -2.26 4.70
C GLU A 125 -18.17 -2.20 3.18
N LEU A 126 -17.06 -1.64 2.67
CA LEU A 126 -16.80 -1.50 1.23
C LEU A 126 -16.15 -2.74 0.59
N SER A 127 -15.88 -3.80 1.37
CA SER A 127 -15.12 -4.98 0.92
C SER A 127 -13.75 -4.61 0.32
N VAL A 128 -13.11 -3.59 0.89
CA VAL A 128 -11.77 -3.11 0.53
C VAL A 128 -10.77 -3.58 1.58
N PRO A 129 -9.64 -4.19 1.21
CA PRO A 129 -8.59 -4.52 2.16
C PRO A 129 -8.10 -3.29 2.93
N VAL A 130 -8.09 -3.39 4.26
CA VAL A 130 -7.62 -2.30 5.14
C VAL A 130 -6.41 -2.75 5.94
N ILE A 131 -5.37 -1.92 5.91
CA ILE A 131 -4.26 -2.01 6.84
C ILE A 131 -4.61 -1.14 8.06
N ASN A 132 -4.81 -1.79 9.21
CA ASN A 132 -4.94 -1.07 10.48
C ASN A 132 -3.56 -0.51 10.89
N PHE A 133 -3.26 0.69 10.41
CA PHE A 133 -1.96 1.31 10.56
C PHE A 133 -1.75 1.91 11.96
N PHE A 134 -2.85 2.24 12.66
CA PHE A 134 -2.82 2.55 14.07
C PHE A 134 -2.17 1.42 14.88
N GLU A 135 -2.75 0.22 14.83
CA GLU A 135 -2.25 -0.94 15.57
C GLU A 135 -0.85 -1.38 15.11
N ALA A 136 -0.51 -1.13 13.84
CA ALA A 136 0.82 -1.40 13.32
C ALA A 136 1.93 -0.60 14.03
N LEU A 137 1.61 0.63 14.47
CA LEU A 137 2.57 1.59 15.01
C LEU A 137 2.41 1.86 16.51
N TYR A 138 1.23 1.58 17.09
CA TYR A 138 0.94 1.91 18.48
C TYR A 138 1.97 1.28 19.43
N ARG A 139 2.63 2.14 20.23
CA ARG A 139 3.70 1.78 21.18
C ARG A 139 4.91 1.08 20.56
N LYS A 140 5.13 1.19 19.24
CA LYS A 140 6.35 0.69 18.61
C LYS A 140 7.50 1.68 18.82
N PRO A 141 8.63 1.27 19.42
CA PRO A 141 9.78 2.16 19.60
C PRO A 141 10.50 2.40 18.27
N GLY A 142 11.08 3.59 18.10
CA GLY A 142 11.98 3.90 16.97
C GLY A 142 11.32 4.06 15.59
N VAL A 143 9.99 4.02 15.51
CA VAL A 143 9.28 4.09 14.22
C VAL A 143 8.97 5.51 13.74
N PHE A 144 9.20 6.52 14.59
CA PHE A 144 8.92 7.94 14.27
C PHE A 144 10.16 8.83 14.39
N LEU A 145 10.31 9.79 13.49
CA LEU A 145 11.34 10.85 13.49
C LEU A 145 11.05 11.93 14.53
N ASP A 146 9.79 12.40 14.57
CA ASP A 146 9.31 13.52 15.38
C ASP A 146 8.07 13.16 16.21
N GLY A 147 7.73 11.87 16.24
CA GLY A 147 6.54 11.32 16.86
C GLY A 147 5.31 11.21 15.95
N MET A 148 5.39 11.68 14.70
CA MET A 148 4.32 11.56 13.69
C MET A 148 4.82 10.96 12.37
N HIS A 149 5.95 11.44 11.85
CA HIS A 149 6.50 11.01 10.55
C HIS A 149 7.42 9.81 10.73
N LEU A 150 7.34 8.86 9.80
CA LEU A 150 8.00 7.56 9.94
C LEU A 150 9.51 7.63 9.74
N THR A 151 10.24 6.82 10.50
CA THR A 151 11.62 6.44 10.17
C THR A 151 11.66 5.44 9.01
N ALA A 152 12.86 5.02 8.59
CA ALA A 152 13.00 3.90 7.66
C ALA A 152 12.38 2.61 8.22
N ASP A 153 12.57 2.33 9.51
CA ASP A 153 11.99 1.16 10.18
C ASP A 153 10.47 1.25 10.28
N GLY A 154 9.92 2.43 10.60
CA GLY A 154 8.47 2.67 10.56
C GLY A 154 7.89 2.49 9.16
N SER A 155 8.59 2.96 8.13
CA SER A 155 8.20 2.77 6.73
C SER A 155 8.28 1.30 6.31
N LYS A 156 9.25 0.54 6.82
CA LYS A 156 9.38 -0.90 6.55
C LYS A 156 8.16 -1.68 7.06
N ILE A 157 7.64 -1.34 8.24
CA ILE A 157 6.40 -1.96 8.77
C ILE A 157 5.24 -1.78 7.79
N LEU A 158 5.09 -0.57 7.22
CA LEU A 158 4.05 -0.32 6.23
C LEU A 158 4.28 -1.13 4.95
N PHE A 159 5.51 -1.14 4.44
CA PHE A 159 5.88 -1.91 3.26
C PHE A 159 5.54 -3.40 3.41
N ASP A 160 5.95 -4.02 4.53
CA ASP A 160 5.70 -5.43 4.80
C ASP A 160 4.19 -5.72 4.83
N LYS A 161 3.38 -4.82 5.43
CA LYS A 161 1.91 -4.97 5.46
C LYS A 161 1.26 -4.83 4.09
N ILE A 162 1.70 -3.88 3.26
CA ILE A 162 1.19 -3.73 1.89
C ILE A 162 1.55 -4.97 1.07
N LYS A 163 2.79 -5.45 1.19
CA LYS A 163 3.27 -6.70 0.59
C LYS A 163 2.39 -7.88 0.97
N ASP A 164 2.09 -8.04 2.26
CA ASP A 164 1.25 -9.15 2.73
C ASP A 164 -0.16 -9.07 2.17
N VAL A 165 -0.76 -7.88 2.08
CA VAL A 165 -2.08 -7.70 1.45
C VAL A 165 -2.03 -8.13 -0.02
N ILE A 166 -1.03 -7.65 -0.77
CA ILE A 166 -0.88 -7.96 -2.20
C ILE A 166 -0.71 -9.47 -2.43
N LYS A 167 0.15 -10.12 -1.65
CA LYS A 167 0.46 -11.55 -1.82
C LYS A 167 -0.70 -12.49 -1.48
N ASN A 168 -1.53 -12.09 -0.50
CA ASN A 168 -2.66 -12.88 -0.06
C ASN A 168 -3.97 -12.52 -0.77
N ALA A 169 -3.96 -11.48 -1.62
CA ALA A 169 -5.14 -11.08 -2.37
C ALA A 169 -5.37 -12.00 -3.58
N ASP A 170 -6.62 -12.44 -3.74
CA ASP A 170 -7.09 -13.16 -4.91
C ASP A 170 -7.55 -12.17 -5.99
N TRP A 171 -6.59 -11.41 -6.53
CA TRP A 171 -6.82 -10.38 -7.53
C TRP A 171 -6.43 -10.86 -8.92
N GLU A 172 -7.29 -10.62 -9.92
CA GLU A 172 -6.98 -10.89 -11.33
C GLU A 172 -7.03 -9.63 -12.20
N PRO A 173 -5.92 -9.15 -12.80
CA PRO A 173 -4.58 -9.75 -12.73
C PRO A 173 -3.95 -9.64 -11.35
N THR A 174 -3.09 -10.59 -11.01
CA THR A 174 -2.33 -10.55 -9.76
C THR A 174 -1.35 -9.37 -9.75
N LEU A 175 -1.15 -8.79 -8.57
CA LEU A 175 -0.12 -7.78 -8.31
C LEU A 175 1.02 -8.32 -7.45
N ASP A 176 1.00 -9.63 -7.14
CA ASP A 176 2.12 -10.33 -6.51
C ASP A 176 3.29 -10.40 -7.50
N TRP A 177 4.33 -9.62 -7.26
CA TRP A 177 5.46 -9.50 -8.18
C TRP A 177 6.19 -10.83 -8.40
N ASP A 178 6.10 -11.79 -7.48
CA ASP A 178 6.70 -13.12 -7.66
C ASP A 178 5.94 -13.94 -8.72
N LYS A 179 4.69 -13.55 -9.05
CA LYS A 179 3.82 -14.20 -10.02
C LYS A 179 3.61 -13.36 -11.28
N MET A 180 3.98 -12.08 -11.26
CA MET A 180 3.88 -11.21 -12.42
C MET A 180 4.89 -11.65 -13.50
N PRO A 181 4.51 -11.63 -14.79
CA PRO A 181 5.44 -11.96 -15.86
C PRO A 181 6.57 -10.93 -15.93
N THR A 182 7.79 -11.37 -16.18
CA THR A 182 8.90 -10.48 -16.51
C THR A 182 8.63 -9.83 -17.85
N GLU A 183 8.54 -8.50 -17.86
CA GLU A 183 8.36 -7.71 -19.08
C GLU A 183 9.60 -7.91 -19.95
N TYR A 184 9.43 -8.50 -21.14
CA TYR A 184 10.51 -8.87 -22.08
C TYR A 184 11.42 -10.03 -21.66
N ALA A 185 10.88 -11.05 -20.99
CA ALA A 185 11.63 -12.27 -20.65
C ALA A 185 12.31 -12.95 -21.87
N ASP A 186 11.81 -12.70 -23.08
CA ASP A 186 12.25 -13.23 -24.36
C ASP A 186 13.32 -12.38 -25.07
N ILE A 187 13.62 -11.17 -24.57
CA ILE A 187 14.63 -10.28 -25.14
C ILE A 187 15.93 -10.43 -24.35
N GLY A 188 16.98 -10.92 -25.01
CA GLY A 188 18.30 -11.07 -24.37
C GLY A 188 18.50 -12.38 -23.62
N THR A 189 17.64 -13.40 -23.83
CA THR A 189 18.03 -14.78 -23.59
C THR A 189 19.28 -15.05 -24.41
N ASP A 190 20.41 -15.12 -23.73
CA ASP A 190 21.62 -15.65 -24.33
C ASP A 190 21.35 -17.11 -24.64
N MET A 191 20.96 -17.39 -25.90
CA MET A 191 20.71 -18.73 -26.39
C MET A 191 21.89 -19.65 -26.09
N HIS A 192 23.11 -19.11 -25.95
CA HIS A 192 24.29 -19.86 -25.56
C HIS A 192 24.22 -20.31 -24.09
N LEU A 193 23.76 -19.44 -23.18
CA LEU A 193 23.57 -19.77 -21.77
C LEU A 193 22.44 -20.80 -21.58
N GLU A 194 21.34 -20.65 -22.31
CA GLU A 194 20.26 -21.65 -22.30
C GLU A 194 20.72 -23.00 -22.85
N MET A 195 21.47 -23.01 -23.95
CA MET A 195 22.08 -24.23 -24.50
C MET A 195 23.06 -24.88 -23.51
N MET A 196 23.91 -24.10 -22.84
CA MET A 196 24.83 -24.62 -21.82
C MET A 196 24.08 -25.21 -20.63
N ILE A 197 23.01 -24.56 -20.15
CA ILE A 197 22.17 -25.10 -19.07
C ILE A 197 21.49 -26.40 -19.50
N LYS A 198 21.03 -26.48 -20.77
CA LYS A 198 20.36 -27.66 -21.32
C LYS A 198 21.33 -28.83 -21.50
N GLU A 199 22.51 -28.59 -22.08
CA GLU A 199 23.58 -29.60 -22.18
C GLU A 199 24.05 -30.11 -20.81
N THR A 200 24.11 -29.23 -19.81
CA THR A 200 24.50 -29.62 -18.45
C THR A 200 23.41 -30.47 -17.79
N LYS A 201 22.12 -30.14 -17.99
CA LYS A 201 21.00 -30.96 -17.51
C LYS A 201 20.94 -32.32 -18.20
N ASP A 202 21.10 -32.38 -19.52
CA ASP A 202 21.07 -33.64 -20.28
C ASP A 202 22.26 -34.55 -19.90
N LYS A 203 23.44 -33.98 -19.64
CA LYS A 203 24.59 -34.73 -19.09
C LYS A 203 24.35 -35.23 -17.67
N THR A 204 23.63 -34.48 -16.84
CA THR A 204 23.33 -34.89 -15.45
C THR A 204 22.29 -36.02 -15.42
N ILE A 205 21.32 -36.01 -16.34
CA ILE A 205 20.31 -37.07 -16.49
C ILE A 205 20.93 -38.33 -17.14
N GLY A 206 21.89 -38.17 -18.05
CA GLY A 206 22.60 -39.30 -18.67
C GLY A 206 23.55 -40.06 -17.74
N ILE A 207 23.89 -39.53 -16.55
CA ILE A 207 24.76 -40.19 -15.58
C ILE A 207 23.98 -41.15 -14.66
N THR A 208 22.64 -41.00 -14.54
CA THR A 208 21.86 -41.83 -13.61
C THR A 208 21.42 -43.20 -14.16
N ASP A 209 21.70 -43.52 -15.43
CA ASP A 209 21.17 -44.73 -16.10
C ASP A 209 22.22 -45.82 -16.43
N SER A 210 23.48 -45.75 -15.95
CA SER A 210 24.50 -46.72 -16.39
C SER A 210 25.14 -47.65 -15.35
N ASP A 211 24.85 -47.56 -14.05
CA ASP A 211 25.44 -48.48 -13.06
C ASP A 211 24.39 -49.32 -12.32
N SER A 212 23.78 -50.27 -13.02
CA SER A 212 23.15 -51.44 -12.39
C SER A 212 23.26 -52.68 -13.29
N GLN A 213 24.49 -53.18 -13.48
CA GLN A 213 24.67 -54.57 -13.89
C GLN A 213 25.15 -55.41 -12.72
N GLU A 214 24.27 -56.34 -12.37
CA GLU A 214 24.41 -57.40 -11.38
C GLU A 214 25.74 -58.16 -11.51
N LEU A 215 26.35 -58.46 -10.36
CA LEU A 215 27.28 -59.57 -10.23
C LEU A 215 26.81 -60.48 -9.09
N LYS A 216 26.25 -61.61 -9.50
CA LYS A 216 26.15 -62.89 -8.78
C LYS A 216 26.75 -63.97 -9.72
N PRO A 217 27.28 -65.09 -9.20
CA PRO A 217 27.00 -65.71 -7.90
C PRO A 217 28.14 -65.63 -6.87
#